data_AF-A0A3B9T493-F1
#
_entry.id   AF-A0A3B9T493-F1
#
_cell.length_a   1.000
_cell.length_b   1.000
_cell.length_c   1.000
_cell.angle_alpha   90.00
_cell.angle_beta   90.00
_cell.angle_gamma   90.00
#
_symmetry.space_group_name_H-M   'P 1'
#
loop_
_entity.id
_entity.type
_entity.pdbx_description
1 polymer ?
#
loop_
_entity_poly.entity_id
_entity_poly.type
_entity_poly.pdbx_seq_one_letter_code
_entity_poly.pdbx_strand_id
1 'polypeptide(L)'
;MEFKIEKTDGASSARAGEITTDHGKIQTPIFMPVGTAGAVKAIHIRDIKEDTKAQIILGNTYHLYLRPGMDVIQQAGGLHKFNGWDKPILTDSGGYQVYSLSGTRKLAEEGVLFQSHIDGSRHLFTPEKVMEIERTIGADIMMAFDECTPYPCDYDYAKRSMDLTHRWLDRCVTHFNNTEGLY
;
A
#
# COMPACT_ATOMS: atom_id res chain seq x y z
N MET A 1 1.70 6.41 -15.43
CA MET A 1 0.29 6.14 -15.08
C MET A 1 -0.62 7.21 -15.68
N GLU A 2 -1.72 6.81 -16.29
CA GLU A 2 -2.75 7.71 -16.86
C GLU A 2 -4.14 7.29 -16.35
N PHE A 3 -4.99 8.25 -15.99
CA PHE A 3 -6.40 8.00 -15.67
C PHE A 3 -7.32 8.74 -16.63
N LYS A 4 -8.20 8.01 -17.31
CA LYS A 4 -9.17 8.55 -18.26
C LYS A 4 -10.60 8.27 -17.79
N ILE A 5 -11.40 9.32 -17.68
CA ILE A 5 -12.85 9.18 -17.46
C ILE A 5 -13.53 8.93 -18.81
N GLU A 6 -14.27 7.83 -18.91
CA GLU A 6 -15.00 7.45 -20.12
C GLU A 6 -16.44 7.93 -20.10
N LYS A 7 -17.08 7.85 -18.93
CA LYS A 7 -18.48 8.26 -18.75
C LYS A 7 -18.71 8.79 -17.34
N THR A 8 -19.50 9.85 -17.26
CA THR A 8 -20.06 10.37 -16.01
C THR A 8 -21.57 10.20 -16.03
N ASP A 9 -22.14 9.96 -14.86
CA ASP A 9 -23.59 10.01 -14.69
C ASP A 9 -24.07 11.48 -14.55
N GLY A 10 -25.22 11.81 -15.11
CA GLY A 10 -25.77 13.17 -15.06
C GLY A 10 -26.54 13.49 -13.78
N ALA A 11 -26.95 12.46 -13.04
CA ALA A 11 -27.80 12.57 -11.85
C ALA A 11 -27.03 12.34 -10.53
N SER A 12 -25.75 11.95 -10.61
CA SER A 12 -24.91 11.60 -9.47
C SER A 12 -23.43 11.93 -9.72
N SER A 13 -22.56 11.71 -8.74
CA SER A 13 -21.11 11.87 -8.88
C SER A 13 -20.40 10.61 -9.40
N ALA A 14 -21.14 9.63 -9.94
CA ALA A 14 -20.57 8.38 -10.44
C ALA A 14 -19.74 8.59 -11.71
N ARG A 15 -18.62 7.87 -11.80
CA ARG A 15 -17.67 7.92 -12.93
C ARG A 15 -17.26 6.50 -13.30
N ALA A 16 -17.24 6.22 -14.59
CA ALA A 16 -16.60 5.05 -15.17
C ALA A 16 -15.39 5.51 -15.98
N GLY A 17 -14.28 4.79 -15.85
CA GLY A 17 -13.02 5.17 -16.49
C GLY A 17 -11.97 4.08 -16.43
N GLU A 18 -10.79 4.34 -16.98
CA GLU A 18 -9.68 3.40 -17.06
C GLU A 18 -8.40 4.02 -16.49
N ILE A 19 -7.70 3.27 -15.65
CA ILE A 19 -6.32 3.56 -15.21
C ILE A 19 -5.37 2.67 -16.01
N THR A 20 -4.38 3.27 -16.66
CA THR A 20 -3.29 2.54 -17.32
C THR A 20 -2.03 2.59 -16.46
N THR A 21 -1.51 1.42 -16.14
CA THR A 21 -0.27 1.18 -15.39
C THR A 21 0.68 0.33 -16.24
N ASP A 22 1.92 0.14 -15.78
CA ASP A 22 2.93 -0.60 -16.53
C ASP A 22 2.59 -2.10 -16.63
N HIS A 23 1.91 -2.65 -15.62
CA HIS A 23 1.45 -4.05 -15.62
C HIS A 23 0.02 -4.26 -16.13
N GLY A 24 -0.66 -3.22 -16.62
CA GLY A 24 -1.94 -3.37 -17.30
C GLY A 24 -2.96 -2.26 -17.03
N LYS A 25 -4.19 -2.53 -17.49
CA LYS A 25 -5.32 -1.60 -17.43
C LYS A 25 -6.32 -2.01 -16.36
N ILE A 26 -6.89 -1.02 -15.68
CA ILE A 26 -7.86 -1.19 -14.60
C ILE A 26 -9.10 -0.36 -14.92
N GLN A 27 -10.23 -1.03 -15.09
CA GLN A 27 -11.53 -0.41 -15.29
C GLN A 27 -12.11 -0.01 -13.93
N THR A 28 -12.59 1.21 -13.82
CA THR A 28 -13.14 1.81 -12.60
C THR A 28 -14.65 2.04 -12.77
N PRO A 29 -15.49 1.85 -11.73
CA PRO A 29 -15.14 1.48 -10.35
C PRO A 29 -14.61 0.04 -10.21
N ILE A 30 -13.62 -0.16 -9.34
CA ILE A 30 -12.94 -1.46 -9.15
C ILE A 30 -13.00 -1.90 -7.70
N PHE A 31 -13.11 -3.21 -7.49
CA PHE A 31 -12.87 -3.87 -6.20
C PHE A 31 -11.52 -4.60 -6.24
N MET A 32 -10.73 -4.45 -5.19
CA MET A 32 -9.39 -5.06 -5.09
C MET A 32 -9.40 -6.21 -4.08
N PRO A 33 -9.17 -7.46 -4.50
CA PRO A 33 -8.89 -8.55 -3.57
C PRO A 33 -7.63 -8.24 -2.74
N VAL A 34 -7.71 -8.49 -1.43
CA VAL A 34 -6.62 -8.20 -0.49
C VAL A 34 -5.72 -9.42 -0.30
N GLY A 35 -4.46 -9.26 -0.67
CA GLY A 35 -3.37 -10.20 -0.44
C GLY A 35 -2.59 -9.86 0.83
N THR A 36 -2.49 -10.82 1.75
CA THR A 36 -1.71 -10.70 2.97
C THR A 36 -0.55 -11.69 2.94
N ALA A 37 0.68 -11.23 3.21
CA ALA A 37 1.89 -12.07 3.16
C ALA A 37 2.09 -12.78 1.80
N GLY A 38 1.87 -12.05 0.71
CA GLY A 38 2.17 -12.51 -0.65
C GLY A 38 1.07 -13.34 -1.32
N ALA A 39 -0.04 -13.63 -0.64
CA ALA A 39 -1.16 -14.39 -1.20
C ALA A 39 -2.52 -13.83 -0.76
N VAL A 40 -3.53 -13.96 -1.63
CA VAL A 40 -4.94 -13.86 -1.22
C VAL A 40 -5.33 -15.19 -0.60
N LYS A 41 -5.89 -15.15 0.61
CA LYS A 41 -6.09 -16.37 1.41
C LYS A 41 -7.06 -17.34 0.73
N ALA A 42 -6.69 -18.62 0.77
CA ALA A 42 -7.50 -19.77 0.35
C ALA A 42 -7.88 -19.86 -1.14
N ILE A 43 -7.26 -19.05 -2.01
CA ILE A 43 -7.54 -19.04 -3.45
C ILE A 43 -6.22 -19.01 -4.22
N HIS A 44 -6.12 -19.77 -5.32
CA HIS A 44 -4.94 -19.69 -6.19
C HIS A 44 -4.94 -18.42 -7.03
N ILE A 45 -3.75 -17.91 -7.35
CA ILE A 45 -3.60 -16.69 -8.14
C ILE A 45 -4.27 -16.79 -9.52
N ARG A 46 -4.26 -18.00 -10.09
CA ARG A 46 -4.96 -18.33 -11.33
C ARG A 46 -6.46 -18.06 -11.21
N ASP A 47 -7.10 -18.57 -10.15
CA ASP A 47 -8.55 -18.46 -9.98
C ASP A 47 -8.96 -16.99 -9.76
N ILE A 48 -8.12 -16.19 -9.09
CA ILE A 48 -8.31 -14.74 -8.97
C ILE A 48 -8.25 -14.08 -10.35
N LYS A 49 -7.27 -14.45 -11.17
CA LYS A 49 -7.08 -13.88 -12.50
C LYS A 49 -8.16 -14.29 -13.50
N GLU A 50 -8.54 -15.56 -13.51
CA GLU A 50 -9.36 -16.19 -14.56
C GLU A 50 -10.85 -16.23 -14.19
N ASP A 51 -11.17 -16.65 -12.96
CA ASP A 51 -12.56 -16.83 -12.55
C ASP A 51 -13.18 -15.52 -12.06
N THR A 52 -12.48 -14.79 -11.17
CA THR A 52 -12.97 -13.50 -10.66
C THR A 52 -12.68 -12.34 -11.62
N LYS A 53 -11.77 -12.56 -12.57
CA LYS A 53 -11.31 -11.55 -13.54
C LYS A 53 -10.78 -10.27 -12.89
N ALA A 54 -10.21 -10.39 -11.68
CA ALA A 54 -9.60 -9.26 -11.00
C ALA A 54 -8.54 -8.61 -11.90
N GLN A 55 -8.54 -7.28 -11.92
CA GLN A 55 -7.63 -6.47 -12.72
C GLN A 55 -6.48 -5.92 -11.87
N ILE A 56 -6.64 -5.88 -10.56
CA ILE A 56 -5.66 -5.38 -9.61
C ILE A 56 -5.89 -6.08 -8.27
N ILE A 57 -4.83 -6.27 -7.50
CA ILE A 57 -4.89 -6.72 -6.10
C ILE A 57 -4.25 -5.69 -5.17
N LEU A 58 -4.64 -5.74 -3.90
CA LEU A 58 -3.99 -4.98 -2.83
C LEU A 58 -3.00 -5.86 -2.08
N GLY A 59 -1.72 -5.50 -2.05
CA GLY A 59 -0.68 -6.14 -1.25
C GLY A 59 -0.47 -5.44 0.08
N ASN A 60 -0.45 -6.19 1.17
CA ASN A 60 -0.18 -5.63 2.49
C ASN A 60 1.33 -5.48 2.78
N THR A 61 1.80 -4.23 2.85
CA THR A 61 3.22 -3.90 3.05
C THR A 61 3.72 -4.33 4.42
N TYR A 62 2.94 -4.11 5.48
CA TYR A 62 3.33 -4.47 6.84
C TYR A 62 3.62 -5.98 6.98
N HIS A 63 2.74 -6.82 6.45
CA HIS A 63 2.92 -8.26 6.52
C HIS A 63 4.10 -8.74 5.66
N LEU A 64 4.23 -8.24 4.43
CA LEU A 64 5.34 -8.58 3.54
C LEU A 64 6.70 -8.19 4.13
N TYR A 65 6.77 -7.01 4.76
CA TYR A 65 7.97 -6.50 5.42
C TYR A 65 8.43 -7.40 6.56
N LEU A 66 7.51 -7.91 7.38
CA LEU A 66 7.86 -8.78 8.49
C LEU A 66 8.13 -10.23 8.03
N ARG A 67 7.35 -10.72 7.07
CA ARG A 67 7.46 -12.08 6.54
C ARG A 67 6.81 -12.17 5.16
N PRO A 68 7.56 -12.54 4.10
CA PRO A 68 8.87 -13.20 4.14
C PRO A 68 10.08 -12.26 4.37
N GLY A 69 9.86 -10.94 4.41
CA GLY A 69 10.94 -9.96 4.51
C GLY A 69 11.34 -9.42 3.13
N MET A 70 11.88 -8.20 3.11
CA MET A 70 12.19 -7.49 1.87
C MET A 70 13.31 -8.15 1.07
N ASP A 71 14.32 -8.72 1.73
CA ASP A 71 15.42 -9.42 1.04
C ASP A 71 14.93 -10.59 0.19
N VAL A 72 13.95 -11.34 0.70
CA VAL A 72 13.35 -12.49 -0.02
C VAL A 72 12.53 -12.01 -1.21
N ILE A 73 11.73 -10.95 -1.01
CA ILE A 73 10.92 -10.36 -2.09
C ILE A 73 11.83 -9.78 -3.19
N GLN A 74 12.90 -9.10 -2.81
CA GLN A 74 13.86 -8.54 -3.76
C GLN A 74 14.58 -9.63 -4.55
N GLN A 75 15.06 -10.69 -3.88
CA GLN A 75 15.71 -11.83 -4.53
C GLN A 75 14.77 -12.58 -5.48
N ALA A 76 13.47 -12.60 -5.19
CA ALA A 76 12.47 -13.17 -6.09
C ALA A 76 12.21 -12.28 -7.33
N GLY A 77 12.70 -11.05 -7.37
CA GLY A 77 12.45 -10.08 -8.44
C GLY A 77 11.12 -9.34 -8.26
N GLY A 78 10.74 -9.05 -7.01
CA GLY A 78 9.50 -8.35 -6.67
C GLY A 78 8.32 -9.29 -6.41
N LEU A 79 7.22 -8.73 -5.92
CA LEU A 79 6.04 -9.48 -5.51
C LEU A 79 5.34 -10.17 -6.68
N HIS A 80 5.30 -9.53 -7.85
CA HIS A 80 4.74 -10.12 -9.08
C HIS A 80 5.40 -11.48 -9.40
N LYS A 81 6.73 -11.55 -9.33
CA LYS A 81 7.48 -12.80 -9.56
C LYS A 81 7.33 -13.76 -8.40
N PHE A 82 7.28 -13.26 -7.17
CA PHE A 82 7.12 -14.07 -5.97
C PHE A 82 5.79 -14.83 -5.93
N ASN A 83 4.68 -14.19 -6.31
CA ASN A 83 3.34 -14.79 -6.22
C ASN A 83 2.71 -15.19 -7.57
N GLY A 84 3.37 -14.88 -8.69
CA GLY A 84 2.89 -15.19 -10.04
C GLY A 84 1.78 -14.26 -10.55
N TRP A 85 1.52 -13.13 -9.90
CA TRP A 85 0.56 -12.13 -10.35
C TRP A 85 1.22 -11.20 -11.37
N ASP A 86 0.73 -11.23 -12.61
CA ASP A 86 1.27 -10.47 -13.74
C ASP A 86 0.40 -9.27 -14.13
N LYS A 87 -0.46 -8.82 -13.23
CA LYS A 87 -1.35 -7.66 -13.38
C LYS A 87 -1.02 -6.62 -12.30
N PRO A 88 -1.64 -5.43 -12.31
CA PRO A 88 -1.32 -4.37 -11.36
C PRO A 88 -1.45 -4.75 -9.89
N ILE A 89 -0.57 -4.19 -9.05
CA ILE A 89 -0.59 -4.28 -7.59
C ILE A 89 -0.63 -2.88 -6.99
N LEU A 90 -1.57 -2.66 -6.08
CA LEU A 90 -1.54 -1.54 -5.13
C LEU A 90 -0.96 -2.03 -3.81
N THR A 91 -0.02 -1.32 -3.21
CA THR A 91 0.43 -1.59 -1.84
C THR A 91 -0.17 -0.58 -0.89
N ASP A 92 -0.53 -1.02 0.31
CA ASP A 92 -0.83 -0.08 1.40
C ASP A 92 0.46 0.43 2.04
N SER A 93 0.40 1.55 2.77
CA SER A 93 1.58 2.14 3.41
C SER A 93 2.03 1.38 4.68
N GLY A 94 1.20 0.44 5.17
CA GLY A 94 1.37 -0.22 6.46
C GLY A 94 0.99 0.63 7.68
N GLY A 95 0.68 1.92 7.50
CA GLY A 95 0.37 2.85 8.59
C GLY A 95 -0.82 2.41 9.46
N TYR A 96 -1.88 1.92 8.81
CA TYR A 96 -3.06 1.41 9.51
C TYR A 96 -2.78 0.16 10.35
N GLN A 97 -1.97 -0.79 9.84
CA GLN A 97 -1.65 -2.00 10.58
C GLN A 97 -0.81 -1.67 11.81
N VAL A 98 0.18 -0.77 11.66
CA VAL A 98 0.92 -0.25 12.81
C VAL A 98 -0.01 0.46 13.79
N TYR A 99 -1.00 1.21 13.30
CA TYR A 99 -2.03 1.83 14.15
C TYR A 99 -2.85 0.82 14.96
N SER A 100 -3.30 -0.27 14.34
CA SER A 100 -4.12 -1.30 14.99
C SER A 100 -3.41 -2.07 16.11
N LEU A 101 -2.08 -1.99 16.21
CA LEU A 101 -1.26 -2.60 17.27
C LEU A 101 -1.15 -1.69 18.51
N SER A 102 -2.27 -1.14 18.95
CA SER A 102 -2.39 0.02 19.86
C SER A 102 -1.64 -0.01 21.20
N GLY A 103 -0.93 -1.10 21.55
CA GLY A 103 -0.07 -1.20 22.75
C GLY A 103 1.44 -1.20 22.51
N THR A 104 1.92 -1.35 21.27
CA THR A 104 3.36 -1.55 21.00
C THR A 104 3.97 -0.49 20.08
N ARG A 105 3.26 0.62 19.83
CA ARG A 105 3.72 1.69 18.93
C ARG A 105 4.07 2.98 19.67
N LYS A 106 5.03 3.72 19.12
CA LYS A 106 5.35 5.10 19.50
C LYS A 106 5.40 5.96 18.23
N LEU A 107 4.47 6.90 18.14
CA LEU A 107 4.39 7.90 17.07
C LEU A 107 5.37 9.04 17.38
N ALA A 108 6.11 9.48 16.36
CA ALA A 108 7.01 10.62 16.41
C ALA A 108 7.02 11.33 15.04
N GLU A 109 7.62 12.52 14.95
CA GLU A 109 7.65 13.29 13.69
C GLU A 109 8.44 12.54 12.59
N GLU A 110 9.49 11.81 12.98
CA GLU A 110 10.31 11.02 12.07
C GLU A 110 9.55 9.84 11.45
N GLY A 111 8.55 9.29 12.14
CA GLY A 111 7.83 8.08 11.76
C GLY A 111 7.20 7.33 12.94
N VAL A 112 6.93 6.05 12.76
CA VAL A 112 6.33 5.18 13.78
C VAL A 112 7.28 4.07 14.18
N LEU A 113 7.65 4.02 15.46
CA LEU A 113 8.30 2.87 16.06
C LEU A 113 7.25 1.86 16.47
N PHE A 114 7.46 0.58 16.18
CA PHE A 114 6.58 -0.49 16.60
C PHE A 114 7.34 -1.77 16.93
N GLN A 115 6.68 -2.67 17.65
CA GLN A 115 7.19 -4.01 17.93
C GLN A 115 6.50 -5.04 17.03
N SER A 116 7.29 -5.88 16.37
CA SER A 116 6.82 -6.99 15.56
C SER A 116 6.01 -7.97 16.42
N HIS A 117 4.82 -8.32 15.94
CA HIS A 117 3.96 -9.33 16.55
C HIS A 117 4.45 -10.78 16.32
N ILE A 118 5.46 -10.97 15.46
CA ILE A 118 5.98 -12.30 15.11
C ILE A 118 7.07 -12.73 16.09
N ASP A 119 8.02 -11.84 16.38
CA ASP A 119 9.26 -12.15 17.11
C ASP A 119 9.60 -11.13 18.21
N GLY A 120 8.81 -10.06 18.36
CA GLY A 120 9.05 -9.03 19.35
C GLY A 120 10.18 -8.05 19.00
N SER A 121 10.75 -8.11 17.79
CA SER A 121 11.78 -7.17 17.35
C SER A 121 11.20 -5.75 17.17
N ARG A 122 12.03 -4.72 17.32
CA ARG A 122 11.62 -3.31 17.17
C ARG A 122 11.97 -2.80 15.78
N HIS A 123 11.02 -2.13 15.15
CA HIS A 123 11.19 -1.52 13.84
C HIS A 123 10.73 -0.06 13.85
N LEU A 124 11.31 0.73 12.96
CA LEU A 124 10.89 2.09 12.65
C LEU A 124 10.42 2.12 11.19
N PHE A 125 9.20 2.61 10.98
CA PHE A 125 8.68 3.00 9.68
C PHE A 125 8.72 4.51 9.57
N THR A 126 9.45 5.00 8.57
CA THR A 126 9.45 6.42 8.17
C THR A 126 8.80 6.54 6.79
N PRO A 127 8.30 7.73 6.42
CA PRO A 127 7.86 8.03 5.06
C PRO A 127 8.79 7.48 3.97
N GLU A 128 10.10 7.75 4.08
CA GLU A 128 11.10 7.32 3.10
C GLU A 128 11.23 5.80 3.05
N LYS A 129 11.36 5.15 4.21
CA LYS A 129 11.52 3.71 4.28
C LYS A 129 10.31 2.95 3.76
N VAL A 130 9.10 3.47 3.97
CA VAL A 130 7.89 2.86 3.40
C VAL A 130 7.90 2.93 1.88
N MET A 131 8.31 4.06 1.29
CA MET A 131 8.48 4.16 -0.16
C MET A 131 9.53 3.16 -0.68
N GLU A 132 10.66 2.99 0.01
CA GLU A 132 11.69 2.00 -0.35
C GLU A 132 11.15 0.56 -0.29
N ILE A 133 10.36 0.24 0.73
CA ILE A 133 9.73 -1.08 0.91
C ILE A 133 8.74 -1.32 -0.25
N GLU A 134 7.86 -0.37 -0.55
CA GLU A 134 6.87 -0.51 -1.63
C GLU A 134 7.55 -0.62 -3.01
N ARG A 135 8.65 0.11 -3.24
CA ARG A 135 9.50 -0.07 -4.44
C ARG A 135 10.10 -1.46 -4.51
N THR A 136 10.59 -2.00 -3.39
CA THR A 136 11.16 -3.34 -3.31
C THR A 136 10.12 -4.42 -3.57
N ILE A 137 8.88 -4.20 -3.11
CA ILE A 137 7.72 -5.03 -3.43
C ILE A 137 7.42 -4.95 -4.94
N GLY A 138 7.66 -3.81 -5.59
CA GLY A 138 7.42 -3.60 -7.01
C GLY A 138 5.98 -3.26 -7.29
N ALA A 139 5.37 -2.40 -6.49
CA ALA A 139 3.99 -1.98 -6.65
C ALA A 139 3.80 -0.98 -7.80
N ASP A 140 2.69 -1.10 -8.54
CA ASP A 140 2.27 -0.13 -9.56
C ASP A 140 1.68 1.15 -8.96
N ILE A 141 0.99 0.99 -7.81
CA ILE A 141 0.38 2.10 -7.07
C ILE A 141 0.84 2.00 -5.62
N MET A 142 1.63 2.97 -5.19
CA MET A 142 2.17 3.07 -3.84
C MET A 142 1.36 4.07 -3.03
N MET A 143 1.02 3.70 -1.80
CA MET A 143 0.25 4.56 -0.90
C MET A 143 1.19 5.32 0.00
N ALA A 144 1.08 6.65 0.00
CA ALA A 144 1.87 7.49 0.89
C ALA A 144 1.64 7.11 2.36
N PHE A 145 2.70 7.18 3.16
CA PHE A 145 2.65 6.89 4.58
C PHE A 145 1.93 7.99 5.35
N ASP A 146 0.97 7.60 6.19
CA ASP A 146 0.05 8.49 6.88
C ASP A 146 -0.12 8.10 8.36
N GLU A 147 -0.62 9.05 9.16
CA GLU A 147 -1.10 8.77 10.51
C GLU A 147 -2.62 8.58 10.49
N CYS A 148 -3.06 7.38 10.85
CA CYS A 148 -4.46 7.08 10.97
C CYS A 148 -5.02 7.71 12.26
N THR A 149 -5.83 8.76 12.10
CA THR A 149 -6.52 9.42 13.21
C THR A 149 -7.51 8.46 13.89
N PRO A 150 -7.48 8.30 15.22
CA PRO A 150 -8.46 7.49 15.94
C PRO A 150 -9.86 8.09 15.85
N TYR A 151 -10.88 7.24 15.94
CA TYR A 151 -12.28 7.65 16.05
C TYR A 151 -12.94 6.98 17.26
N PRO A 152 -13.61 7.72 18.16
CA PRO A 152 -13.72 9.19 18.18
C PRO A 152 -12.42 9.87 18.66
N CYS A 153 -12.22 11.14 18.27
CA CYS A 153 -11.15 12.00 18.77
C CYS A 153 -11.60 13.47 18.85
N ASP A 154 -10.87 14.29 19.59
CA ASP A 154 -11.10 15.73 19.63
C ASP A 154 -10.57 16.42 18.36
N TYR A 155 -11.08 17.62 18.10
CA TYR A 155 -10.73 18.41 16.92
C TYR A 155 -9.22 18.73 16.85
N ASP A 156 -8.60 19.07 17.98
CA ASP A 156 -7.20 19.47 18.03
C ASP A 156 -6.26 18.28 17.78
N TYR A 157 -6.65 17.07 18.20
CA TYR A 157 -5.99 15.82 17.83
C TYR A 157 -6.14 15.56 16.33
N ALA A 158 -7.36 15.60 15.80
CA ALA A 158 -7.62 15.36 14.38
C ALA A 158 -6.84 16.32 13.49
N LYS A 159 -6.79 17.61 13.86
CA LYS A 159 -6.01 18.62 13.16
C LYS A 159 -4.51 18.32 13.18
N ARG A 160 -3.94 18.00 14.35
CA ARG A 160 -2.50 17.67 14.46
C ARG A 160 -2.12 16.42 13.68
N SER A 161 -2.99 15.41 13.70
CA SER A 161 -2.85 14.18 12.92
C SER A 161 -2.84 14.46 11.42
N MET A 162 -3.80 15.25 10.93
CA MET A 162 -3.88 15.68 9.53
C MET A 162 -2.65 16.50 9.10
N ASP A 163 -2.20 17.44 9.95
CA ASP A 163 -0.99 18.23 9.67
C ASP A 163 0.27 17.34 9.59
N LEU A 164 0.36 16.30 10.44
CA LEU A 164 1.45 15.32 10.38
C LEU A 164 1.41 14.50 9.09
N THR A 165 0.23 13.99 8.71
CA THR A 165 0.02 13.24 7.46
C THR A 165 0.44 14.07 6.24
N HIS A 166 0.15 15.38 6.19
CA HIS A 166 0.62 16.23 5.10
C HIS A 166 2.15 16.38 5.07
N ARG A 167 2.80 16.58 6.22
CA ARG A 167 4.27 16.64 6.27
C ARG A 167 4.93 15.32 5.86
N TRP A 168 4.32 14.19 6.20
CA TRP A 168 4.77 12.87 5.76
C TRP A 168 4.52 12.62 4.28
N LEU A 169 3.41 13.11 3.74
CA LEU A 169 3.14 13.08 2.30
C LEU A 169 4.21 13.83 1.52
N ASP A 170 4.59 15.03 1.94
CA ASP A 170 5.65 15.82 1.29
C ASP A 170 6.98 15.05 1.27
N ARG A 171 7.31 14.36 2.37
CA ARG A 171 8.49 13.49 2.45
C ARG A 171 8.39 12.28 1.53
N CYS A 172 7.23 11.61 1.48
CA CYS A 172 6.98 10.49 0.56
C CYS A 172 7.18 10.92 -0.90
N VAL A 173 6.53 12.02 -1.30
CA VAL A 173 6.61 12.54 -2.68
C VAL A 173 8.04 12.95 -3.03
N THR A 174 8.73 13.64 -2.11
CA THR A 174 10.13 14.04 -2.31
C THR A 174 11.02 12.82 -2.50
N HIS A 175 10.89 11.81 -1.63
CA HIS A 175 11.69 10.60 -1.72
C HIS A 175 11.36 9.78 -2.97
N PHE A 176 10.07 9.64 -3.31
CA PHE A 176 9.62 8.97 -4.52
C PHE A 176 10.22 9.64 -5.78
N ASN A 177 10.16 10.96 -5.89
CA ASN A 177 10.70 11.67 -7.06
C ASN A 177 12.22 11.62 -7.16
N ASN A 178 12.92 11.44 -6.04
CA ASN A 178 14.38 11.35 -5.99
C ASN A 178 14.93 9.92 -6.13
N THR A 179 14.06 8.93 -6.31
CA THR A 179 14.42 7.51 -6.43
C THR A 179 13.86 6.92 -7.72
N GLU A 180 14.54 5.92 -8.26
CA GLU A 180 14.11 5.23 -9.48
C GLU A 180 13.33 3.94 -9.18
N GLY A 181 12.61 3.44 -10.18
CA GLY A 181 11.97 2.12 -10.12
C GLY A 181 13.02 1.00 -10.04
N LEU A 182 12.71 -0.09 -9.34
CA LEU A 182 13.59 -1.25 -9.20
C LEU A 182 13.38 -2.30 -10.31
N TYR A 183 12.19 -2.36 -10.90
CA TYR A 183 11.77 -3.38 -11.87
C TYR A 183 11.18 -2.75 -13.13
#